data_AF-F3GMB9-F1
#
_entry.id   AF-F3GMB9-F1
#
_cell.length_a   1.000
_cell.length_b   1.000
_cell.length_c   1.000
_cell.angle_alpha   90.00
_cell.angle_beta   90.00
_cell.angle_gamma   90.00
#
_symmetry.space_group_name_H-M   'P 1'
#
loop_
_entity.id
_entity.type
_entity.pdbx_description
1 polymer ?
#
loop_
_entity_poly.entity_id
_entity_poly.type
_entity_poly.pdbx_seq_one_letter_code
_entity_poly.pdbx_strand_id
1 'polypeptide(L)'
;MYSASLDQSQLKALIQTAPEPVKKALQRLDRQWNALHKTQIGTYQAYSAAPEKFIGSLNQCISTIGDHFNEHPQAVDSTLQGFYLEAIGFARIAELFDEHFIFDITRREAGGKRIMSRL
;
A
#
# COMPACT_ATOMS: atom_id res chain seq x y z
N MET A 1 12.55 14.55 8.83
CA MET A 1 11.34 13.75 9.14
C MET A 1 11.33 12.57 8.19
N TYR A 2 11.28 11.34 8.70
CA TYR A 2 11.13 10.16 7.85
C TYR A 2 9.65 9.99 7.53
N SER A 3 9.29 10.14 6.26
CA SER A 3 7.94 9.89 5.76
C SER A 3 8.01 8.80 4.70
N ALA A 4 7.07 7.86 4.74
CA ALA A 4 6.82 6.95 3.63
C ALA A 4 5.39 7.17 3.16
N SER A 5 5.16 6.98 1.88
CA SER A 5 3.82 7.08 1.33
C SER A 5 3.58 6.01 0.29
N LEU A 6 2.35 5.52 0.20
CA LEU A 6 1.95 4.55 -0.82
C LEU A 6 0.90 5.19 -1.75
N ASP A 7 0.98 4.90 -3.05
CA ASP A 7 0.01 5.38 -4.03
C ASP A 7 -0.91 4.25 -4.54
N GLN A 8 -2.22 4.41 -4.31
CA GLN A 8 -3.21 3.42 -4.73
C GLN A 8 -3.31 3.27 -6.26
N SER A 9 -2.95 4.29 -7.03
CA SER A 9 -2.96 4.21 -8.50
C SER A 9 -1.89 3.25 -9.02
N GLN A 10 -0.69 3.30 -8.43
CA GLN A 10 0.42 2.40 -8.70
C GLN A 10 0.05 0.95 -8.33
N LEU A 11 -0.57 0.75 -7.15
CA LEU A 11 -1.09 -0.56 -6.75
C LEU A 11 -2.08 -1.12 -7.79
N LYS A 12 -3.01 -0.29 -8.28
CA LYS A 12 -4.01 -0.71 -9.27
C LYS A 12 -3.41 -1.01 -10.64
N ALA A 13 -2.36 -0.29 -11.04
CA ALA A 13 -1.60 -0.58 -12.26
C ALA A 13 -0.91 -1.95 -12.15
N LEU A 14 -0.24 -2.22 -11.01
CA LEU A 14 0.44 -3.49 -10.76
C LEU A 14 -0.51 -4.69 -10.76
N ILE A 15 -1.75 -4.55 -10.26
CA ILE A 15 -2.76 -5.63 -10.31
C ILE A 15 -3.04 -6.10 -11.75
N GLN A 16 -2.88 -5.24 -12.75
CA GLN A 16 -3.14 -5.59 -14.15
C GLN A 16 -2.01 -6.41 -14.77
N THR A 17 -0.77 -6.23 -14.31
CA THR A 17 0.42 -6.83 -14.90
C THR A 17 1.05 -7.93 -14.06
N ALA A 18 0.74 -7.98 -12.76
CA ALA A 18 1.35 -8.91 -11.82
C ALA A 18 0.96 -10.38 -12.08
N PRO A 19 1.89 -11.33 -11.81
CA PRO A 19 1.61 -12.75 -11.87
C PRO A 19 0.63 -13.18 -10.77
N GLU A 20 -0.06 -14.30 -10.97
CA GLU A 20 -1.19 -14.73 -10.15
C GLU A 20 -0.99 -14.70 -8.61
N PRO A 21 0.12 -15.22 -8.04
CA PRO A 21 0.32 -15.15 -6.58
C PRO A 21 0.43 -13.71 -6.08
N VAL A 22 1.23 -12.88 -6.76
CA VAL A 22 1.43 -11.47 -6.42
C VAL A 22 0.14 -10.68 -6.62
N LYS A 23 -0.56 -10.90 -7.73
CA LYS A 23 -1.84 -10.26 -8.05
C LYS A 23 -2.88 -10.47 -6.95
N LYS A 24 -3.01 -11.69 -6.43
CA LYS A 24 -3.92 -12.00 -5.31
C LYS A 24 -3.55 -11.22 -4.04
N ALA A 25 -2.26 -11.08 -3.75
CA ALA A 25 -1.78 -10.31 -2.61
C ALA A 25 -2.07 -8.80 -2.78
N LEU A 26 -1.79 -8.23 -3.95
CA LEU A 26 -2.09 -6.84 -4.29
C LEU A 26 -3.60 -6.53 -4.22
N GLN A 27 -4.45 -7.44 -4.72
CA GLN A 27 -5.91 -7.30 -4.61
C GLN A 27 -6.39 -7.34 -3.15
N ARG A 28 -5.78 -8.15 -2.29
CA ARG A 28 -6.10 -8.19 -0.87
C ARG A 28 -5.72 -6.88 -0.18
N LEU A 29 -4.56 -6.32 -0.51
CA LEU A 29 -4.13 -5.01 -0.04
C LEU A 29 -5.11 -3.91 -0.48
N ASP A 30 -5.49 -3.86 -1.76
CA ASP A 30 -6.45 -2.88 -2.28
C ASP A 30 -7.81 -2.96 -1.57
N ARG A 31 -8.27 -4.18 -1.19
CA ARG A 31 -9.50 -4.33 -0.39
C ARG A 31 -9.39 -3.67 0.98
N GLN A 32 -8.28 -3.83 1.69
CA GLN A 32 -8.09 -3.18 3.00
C GLN A 32 -7.93 -1.67 2.83
N TRP A 33 -7.26 -1.23 1.77
CA TRP A 33 -7.14 0.18 1.44
C TRP A 33 -8.51 0.83 1.21
N ASN A 34 -9.37 0.21 0.38
CA ASN A 34 -10.72 0.69 0.14
C ASN A 34 -11.59 0.67 1.42
N ALA A 35 -11.31 -0.22 2.38
CA ALA A 35 -11.99 -0.23 3.67
C ALA A 35 -11.65 1.02 4.51
N LEU A 36 -10.41 1.52 4.43
CA LEU A 36 -10.01 2.78 5.06
C LEU A 36 -10.74 3.99 4.45
N HIS A 37 -11.00 3.97 3.14
CA HIS A 37 -11.75 5.05 2.49
C HIS A 37 -13.19 5.15 2.96
N LYS A 38 -13.81 4.01 3.31
CA LYS A 38 -15.19 3.99 3.81
C LYS A 38 -15.34 4.69 5.16
N THR A 39 -14.29 4.73 5.96
CA THR A 39 -14.29 5.41 7.26
C THR A 39 -13.80 6.85 7.17
N GLN A 40 -13.32 7.27 6.00
CA GLN A 40 -12.82 8.62 5.78
C GLN A 40 -13.95 9.59 5.46
N ILE A 41 -14.04 10.66 6.26
CA ILE A 41 -15.10 11.68 6.16
C ILE A 41 -14.66 12.86 5.28
N GLY A 42 -13.39 13.26 5.36
CA GLY A 42 -12.83 14.42 4.63
C GLY A 42 -11.82 14.05 3.54
N THR A 43 -11.45 15.01 2.69
CA THR A 43 -10.42 14.84 1.64
C THR A 43 -9.03 14.54 2.21
N TYR A 44 -8.74 15.09 3.38
CA TYR A 44 -7.56 14.78 4.21
C TYR A 44 -8.06 14.35 5.58
N GLN A 45 -7.51 13.28 6.13
CA GLN A 45 -7.83 12.84 7.48
C GLN A 45 -6.61 12.20 8.15
N ALA A 46 -6.19 12.77 9.28
CA ALA A 46 -5.22 12.16 10.18
C ALA A 46 -5.93 11.23 11.17
N TYR A 47 -5.31 10.11 11.49
CA TYR A 47 -5.80 9.11 12.43
C TYR A 47 -4.82 8.97 13.59
N SER A 48 -5.37 8.80 14.79
CA SER A 48 -4.61 8.61 16.03
C SER A 48 -4.11 7.19 16.23
N ALA A 49 -4.49 6.25 15.36
CA ALA A 49 -4.08 4.86 15.41
C ALA A 49 -3.77 4.34 14.00
N ALA A 50 -2.78 3.47 13.92
CA ALA A 50 -2.38 2.83 12.68
C ALA A 50 -3.44 1.80 12.22
N PRO A 51 -3.71 1.67 10.91
CA PRO A 51 -4.71 0.73 10.42
C PRO A 51 -4.19 -0.72 10.43
N GLU A 52 -4.32 -1.41 11.56
CA GLU A 52 -3.78 -2.77 11.77
C GLU A 52 -4.10 -3.76 10.65
N LYS A 53 -5.36 -3.78 10.17
CA LYS A 53 -5.78 -4.67 9.08
C LYS A 53 -5.08 -4.38 7.76
N PHE A 54 -4.83 -3.10 7.48
CA PHE A 54 -4.10 -2.68 6.30
C PHE A 54 -2.63 -3.08 6.43
N ILE A 55 -2.00 -2.79 7.56
CA ILE A 55 -0.59 -3.14 7.85
C ILE A 55 -0.38 -4.65 7.76
N GLY A 56 -1.26 -5.45 8.35
CA GLY A 56 -1.20 -6.91 8.25
C GLY A 56 -1.31 -7.40 6.80
N SER A 57 -2.16 -6.77 5.97
CA SER A 57 -2.24 -7.10 4.54
C SER A 57 -1.04 -6.63 3.73
N LEU A 58 -0.42 -5.52 4.12
CA LEU A 58 0.80 -4.99 3.52
C LEU A 58 1.98 -5.93 3.77
N ASN A 59 2.18 -6.37 5.02
CA ASN A 59 3.23 -7.33 5.38
C ASN A 59 3.08 -8.65 4.63
N GLN A 60 1.85 -9.17 4.50
CA GLN A 60 1.60 -10.36 3.70
C GLN A 60 1.94 -10.13 2.21
N CYS A 61 1.62 -8.95 1.67
CA CYS A 61 1.95 -8.60 0.30
C CYS A 61 3.47 -8.50 0.06
N ILE A 62 4.21 -7.90 1.00
CA ILE A 62 5.68 -7.84 0.99
C ILE A 62 6.25 -9.26 0.95
N SER A 63 5.79 -10.17 1.83
CA SER A 63 6.25 -11.57 1.83
C SER A 63 6.05 -12.22 0.47
N THR A 64 4.84 -12.14 -0.10
CA THR A 64 4.51 -12.78 -1.39
C THR A 64 5.33 -12.21 -2.55
N ILE A 65 5.63 -10.91 -2.57
CA ILE A 65 6.49 -10.31 -3.59
C ILE A 65 7.95 -10.76 -3.41
N GLY A 66 8.44 -10.84 -2.17
CA GLY A 66 9.77 -11.36 -1.86
C GLY A 66 9.95 -12.81 -2.30
N ASP A 67 8.96 -13.66 -2.00
CA ASP A 67 8.93 -15.05 -2.45
C ASP A 67 8.96 -15.15 -3.99
N HIS A 68 8.15 -14.32 -4.66
CA HIS A 68 8.13 -14.26 -6.12
C HIS A 68 9.49 -13.86 -6.71
N PHE A 69 10.18 -12.87 -6.14
CA PHE A 69 11.52 -12.49 -6.60
C PHE A 69 12.57 -13.59 -6.35
N ASN A 70 12.45 -14.33 -5.26
CA ASN A 70 13.32 -15.48 -4.98
C ASN A 70 13.09 -16.63 -5.97
N GLU A 71 11.84 -16.92 -6.31
CA GLU A 71 11.47 -17.96 -7.28
C GLU A 71 11.78 -17.58 -8.73
N HIS A 72 11.78 -16.27 -9.05
CA HIS A 72 12.00 -15.76 -10.41
C HIS A 72 13.08 -14.66 -10.51
N PRO A 73 14.36 -14.93 -10.19
CA PRO A 73 15.42 -13.92 -10.15
C PRO A 73 15.70 -13.22 -11.49
N GLN A 74 15.35 -13.83 -12.62
CA GLN A 74 15.57 -13.30 -13.96
C GLN A 74 14.39 -12.46 -14.51
N ALA A 75 13.25 -12.46 -13.81
CA ALA A 75 12.02 -11.80 -14.26
C ALA A 75 11.62 -10.63 -13.35
N VAL A 76 12.60 -9.90 -12.82
CA VAL A 76 12.35 -8.78 -11.91
C VAL A 76 11.76 -7.60 -12.70
N ASP A 77 10.46 -7.41 -12.55
CA ASP A 77 9.76 -6.21 -13.01
C ASP A 77 10.16 -5.01 -12.12
N SER A 78 10.71 -3.96 -12.75
CA SER A 78 11.22 -2.77 -12.04
C SER A 78 10.11 -1.97 -11.35
N THR A 79 8.89 -2.00 -11.87
CA THR A 79 7.72 -1.32 -11.27
C THR A 79 7.29 -2.05 -10.01
N LEU A 80 7.24 -3.38 -10.06
CA LEU A 80 6.95 -4.22 -8.90
C LEU A 80 8.03 -4.09 -7.83
N GLN A 81 9.30 -4.04 -8.24
CA GLN A 81 10.42 -3.84 -7.31
C GLN A 81 10.37 -2.47 -6.64
N GLY A 82 10.05 -1.41 -7.39
CA GLY A 82 9.86 -0.06 -6.83
C GLY A 82 8.78 -0.04 -5.75
N PHE A 83 7.59 -0.58 -6.08
CA PHE A 83 6.50 -0.69 -5.10
C PHE A 83 6.87 -1.55 -3.88
N TYR A 84 7.61 -2.64 -4.08
CA TYR A 84 8.07 -3.50 -2.99
C TYR A 84 8.97 -2.74 -1.98
N LEU A 85 9.90 -1.92 -2.48
CA LEU A 85 10.78 -1.11 -1.64
C LEU A 85 10.00 -0.03 -0.88
N GLU A 86 9.05 0.63 -1.55
CA GLU A 86 8.14 1.60 -0.91
C GLU A 86 7.29 0.94 0.17
N ALA A 87 6.75 -0.25 -0.09
CA ALA A 87 5.96 -1.03 0.86
C ALA A 87 6.76 -1.40 2.10
N ILE A 88 8.02 -1.85 1.95
CA ILE A 88 8.93 -2.11 3.08
C ILE A 88 9.18 -0.84 3.89
N GLY A 89 9.48 0.27 3.22
CA GLY A 89 9.70 1.56 3.88
C GLY A 89 8.48 2.00 4.68
N PHE A 90 7.28 1.85 4.10
CA PHE A 90 6.02 2.15 4.76
C PHE A 90 5.76 1.25 5.96
N ALA A 91 5.91 -0.07 5.81
CA ALA A 91 5.72 -1.04 6.89
C ALA A 91 6.67 -0.75 8.07
N ARG A 92 7.94 -0.47 7.79
CA ARG A 92 8.93 -0.12 8.82
C ARG A 92 8.56 1.13 9.59
N ILE A 93 8.08 2.15 8.90
CA ILE A 93 7.63 3.40 9.54
C ILE A 93 6.35 3.15 10.35
N ALA A 94 5.44 2.31 9.87
CA ALA A 94 4.24 1.90 10.58
C ALA A 94 4.52 1.02 11.81
N GLU A 95 5.65 0.32 11.88
CA GLU A 95 6.11 -0.38 13.09
C GLU A 95 6.67 0.57 14.15
N LEU A 96 7.19 1.73 13.75
CA LEU A 96 7.69 2.79 14.63
C LEU A 96 6.57 3.70 15.15
N PHE A 97 5.32 3.31 14.96
CA PHE A 97 4.14 4.06 15.36
C PHE A 97 4.00 4.09 16.89
N ASP A 98 4.66 5.07 17.51
CA ASP A 98 4.52 5.47 18.90
C ASP A 98 3.87 6.88 18.99
N GLU A 99 3.84 7.52 20.15
CA GLU A 99 3.19 8.84 20.42
C GLU A 99 3.56 10.02 19.49
N HIS A 100 4.50 9.84 18.54
CA HIS A 100 5.01 10.90 17.66
C HIS A 100 4.77 10.69 16.15
N PHE A 101 3.94 9.70 15.76
CA PHE A 101 3.63 9.47 14.35
C PHE A 101 2.19 9.88 13.98
N ILE A 102 2.01 10.36 12.74
CA ILE A 102 0.70 10.70 12.18
C ILE A 102 0.47 9.79 10.98
N PHE A 103 -0.58 8.97 11.03
CA PHE A 103 -1.12 8.31 9.85
C PHE A 103 -2.16 9.23 9.22
N ASP A 104 -1.96 9.66 7.97
CA ASP A 104 -2.95 10.44 7.25
C ASP A 104 -3.34 9.80 5.92
N ILE A 105 -4.54 10.12 5.46
CA ILE A 105 -5.02 9.70 4.15
C ILE A 105 -5.42 10.95 3.37
N THR A 106 -4.72 11.19 2.27
CA THR A 106 -5.07 12.25 1.32
C THR A 106 -5.77 11.66 0.11
N ARG A 107 -7.06 11.96 -0.08
CA ARG A 107 -7.83 11.62 -1.29
C ARG A 107 -7.50 12.61 -2.41
N ARG A 108 -7.04 12.12 -3.57
CA ARG A 108 -6.99 12.89 -4.83
C ARG A 108 -8.30 12.70 -5.57
N GLU A 109 -8.99 13.80 -5.86
CA GLU A 109 -10.11 13.80 -6.80
C GLU A 109 -9.56 13.85 -8.23
N ALA A 110 -9.38 12.68 -8.83
CA ALA A 110 -9.05 12.59 -10.25
C ALA A 110 -10.35 12.63 -11.08
N GLY A 111 -10.90 13.83 -11.33
CA GLY A 111 -11.79 14.20 -12.46
C GLY A 111 -13.00 13.33 -12.85
N GLY A 112 -13.32 12.25 -12.14
CA GLY A 112 -14.36 11.29 -12.51
C GLY A 112 -14.36 10.05 -11.61
N LYS A 113 -15.34 9.98 -10.70
CA LYS A 113 -15.81 8.81 -9.90
C LYS A 113 -14.79 7.86 -9.22
N ARG A 114 -13.47 8.04 -9.38
CA ARG A 114 -12.43 7.21 -8.76
C ARG A 114 -11.72 8.01 -7.69
N ILE A 115 -11.93 7.59 -6.45
CA ILE A 115 -11.18 8.06 -5.29
C ILE A 115 -9.84 7.31 -5.31
N MET A 116 -8.74 8.06 -5.32
CA MET A 116 -7.37 7.57 -5.19
C MET A 116 -6.80 8.21 -3.94
N SER A 117 -6.02 7.50 -3.13
CA SER A 117 -5.40 8.12 -1.96
C SER A 117 -3.92 7.85 -1.86
N ARG A 118 -3.22 8.80 -1.25
CA ARG A 118 -1.90 8.61 -0.68
C ARG A 118 -2.07 8.32 0.82
N LEU A 119 -1.54 7.19 1.26
CA LEU A 119 -1.25 6.89 2.66
C LEU A 119 0.16 7.37 3.00
#